data_AF-A0A838V7R1-F1
#
_entry.id   AF-A0A838V7R1-F1
#
_cell.length_a   1.000
_cell.length_b   1.000
_cell.length_c   1.000
_cell.angle_alpha   90.00
_cell.angle_beta   90.00
_cell.angle_gamma   90.00
#
_symmetry.space_group_name_H-M   'P 1'
#
loop_
_entity.id
_entity.type
_entity.pdbx_description
1 polymer ?
#
loop_
_entity_poly.entity_id
_entity_poly.type
_entity_poly.pdbx_seq_one_letter_code
_entity_poly.pdbx_strand_id
1 'polypeptide(L)'
;MRMLGAALAFISLFTGSSTSTPPADMPLRDAKYYEANPAEMPPMQTICEQWKASKVPVTAFPSVVVSNCHAVLEASEFAKRQAALRAYRGEK
;
A
#
# COMPACT_ATOMS: atom_id res chain seq x y z
N MET A 1 51.17 3.43 35.54
CA MET A 1 49.98 4.16 35.09
C MET A 1 48.95 3.16 34.59
N ARG A 2 47.76 3.12 35.20
CA ARG A 2 46.65 2.24 34.81
C ARG A 2 45.77 3.02 33.82
N MET A 3 45.60 2.54 32.59
CA MET A 3 44.50 2.98 31.73
C MET A 3 43.47 1.86 31.67
N LEU A 4 42.35 2.07 32.36
CA LEU A 4 41.17 1.22 32.26
C LEU A 4 40.54 1.42 30.89
N GLY A 5 40.48 0.34 30.09
CA GLY A 5 39.75 0.30 28.83
C GLY A 5 38.24 0.32 29.08
N ALA A 6 37.58 1.41 28.71
CA ALA A 6 36.13 1.50 28.68
C ALA A 6 35.61 0.83 27.40
N ALA A 7 35.22 -0.44 27.51
CA ALA A 7 34.46 -1.12 26.46
C ALA A 7 33.01 -0.59 26.49
N LEU A 8 32.70 0.35 25.59
CA LEU A 8 31.33 0.81 25.35
C LEU A 8 30.54 -0.31 24.66
N ALA A 9 29.81 -1.09 25.45
CA ALA A 9 28.84 -2.04 24.94
C ALA A 9 27.63 -1.26 24.36
N PHE A 10 27.61 -1.05 23.05
CA PHE A 10 26.41 -0.62 22.33
C PHE A 10 25.40 -1.78 22.31
N ILE A 11 24.52 -1.81 23.32
CA ILE A 11 23.37 -2.70 23.35
C ILE A 11 22.41 -2.22 22.25
N SER A 12 22.50 -2.83 21.07
CA SER A 12 21.51 -2.66 20.01
C SER A 12 20.22 -3.34 20.45
N LEU A 13 19.33 -2.56 21.06
CA LEU A 13 17.94 -2.96 21.26
C LEU A 13 17.31 -3.16 19.88
N PHE A 14 17.28 -4.40 19.39
CA PHE A 14 16.33 -4.80 18.36
C PHE A 14 14.95 -4.70 19.00
N THR A 15 14.32 -3.53 18.89
CA THR A 15 12.89 -3.39 19.07
C THR A 15 12.25 -4.26 17.99
N GLY A 16 11.84 -5.48 18.39
CA GLY A 16 11.06 -6.36 17.54
C GLY A 16 9.84 -5.58 17.07
N SER A 17 9.85 -5.18 15.80
CA SER A 17 8.72 -4.49 15.18
C SER A 17 7.61 -5.52 15.13
N SER A 18 6.59 -5.37 15.96
CA SER A 18 5.34 -6.11 15.85
C SER A 18 4.75 -5.83 14.47
N THR A 19 5.06 -6.66 13.47
CA THR A 19 4.50 -6.51 12.13
C THR A 19 3.05 -6.97 12.20
N SER A 20 2.13 -6.03 12.45
CA SER A 20 0.71 -6.29 12.24
C SER A 20 0.52 -6.71 10.79
N THR A 21 -0.14 -7.84 10.57
CA THR A 21 -0.51 -8.26 9.22
C THR A 21 -1.44 -7.19 8.62
N PRO A 22 -1.20 -6.69 7.40
CA PRO A 22 -2.07 -5.70 6.77
C PRO A 22 -3.52 -6.22 6.62
N PRO A 23 -4.53 -5.33 6.51
CA PRO A 23 -5.93 -5.72 6.46
C PRO A 23 -6.25 -6.54 5.20
N ALA A 24 -6.95 -7.66 5.38
CA ALA A 24 -7.43 -8.53 4.30
C ALA A 24 -8.96 -8.70 4.29
N ASP A 25 -9.63 -8.37 5.39
CA ASP A 25 -11.08 -8.50 5.51
C ASP A 25 -11.76 -7.32 4.79
N MET A 26 -12.18 -7.58 3.55
CA MET A 26 -12.82 -6.61 2.68
C MET A 26 -13.64 -7.33 1.60
N PRO A 27 -14.70 -6.70 1.06
CA PRO A 27 -15.39 -7.24 -0.10
C PRO A 27 -14.49 -7.20 -1.33
N LEU A 28 -14.67 -8.17 -2.22
CA LEU A 28 -14.11 -8.12 -3.56
C LEU A 28 -14.86 -7.07 -4.40
N ARG A 29 -14.12 -6.18 -5.05
CA ARG A 29 -14.62 -5.10 -5.92
C ARG A 29 -13.89 -5.14 -7.25
N ASP A 30 -14.57 -4.74 -8.32
CA ASP A 30 -14.01 -4.62 -9.65
C ASP A 30 -13.65 -3.16 -9.97
N ALA A 31 -13.01 -2.93 -11.13
CA ALA A 31 -12.63 -1.59 -11.55
C ALA A 31 -13.86 -0.67 -11.69
N LYS A 32 -14.98 -1.19 -12.23
CA LYS A 32 -16.23 -0.44 -12.40
C LYS A 32 -16.78 0.10 -11.08
N TYR A 33 -16.69 -0.69 -10.01
CA TYR A 33 -17.06 -0.23 -8.67
C TYR A 33 -16.23 0.97 -8.25
N TYR A 34 -14.90 0.91 -8.39
CA TYR A 34 -14.02 2.02 -8.01
C TYR A 34 -14.18 3.26 -8.90
N GLU A 35 -14.46 3.08 -10.19
CA GLU A 35 -14.81 4.17 -11.11
C GLU A 35 -16.10 4.89 -10.68
N ALA A 36 -17.11 4.13 -10.25
CA ALA A 36 -18.37 4.67 -9.74
C ALA A 36 -18.23 5.27 -8.33
N ASN A 37 -17.24 4.82 -7.55
CA ASN A 37 -17.01 5.22 -6.15
C ASN A 37 -15.56 5.75 -5.96
N PRO A 38 -15.18 6.88 -6.57
CA PRO A 38 -13.80 7.38 -6.55
C PRO A 38 -13.30 7.70 -5.13
N ALA A 39 -14.19 7.98 -4.19
CA ALA A 39 -13.85 8.20 -2.78
C ALA A 39 -13.29 6.94 -2.09
N GLU A 40 -13.57 5.74 -2.61
CA GLU A 40 -13.04 4.47 -2.10
C GLU A 40 -11.70 4.07 -2.71
N MET A 41 -11.22 4.80 -3.73
CA MET A 41 -9.92 4.51 -4.33
C MET A 41 -8.74 4.80 -3.39
N PRO A 42 -8.62 5.97 -2.72
CA PRO A 42 -7.51 6.26 -1.81
C PRO A 42 -7.34 5.27 -0.63
N PRO A 43 -8.42 4.85 0.09
CA PRO A 43 -8.26 3.87 1.15
C PRO A 43 -7.82 2.51 0.61
N MET A 44 -8.33 2.09 -0.56
CA MET A 44 -7.88 0.84 -1.18
C MET A 44 -6.41 0.92 -1.63
N GLN A 45 -5.97 2.02 -2.24
CA GLN A 45 -4.56 2.24 -2.58
C GLN A 45 -3.66 2.17 -1.33
N THR A 46 -4.12 2.70 -0.19
CA THR A 46 -3.38 2.63 1.07
C THR A 46 -3.19 1.18 1.53
N ILE A 47 -4.24 0.36 1.44
CA ILE A 47 -4.16 -1.07 1.75
C ILE A 47 -3.16 -1.78 0.80
N CYS A 48 -3.19 -1.46 -0.49
CA CYS A 48 -2.25 -2.03 -1.46
C CYS A 48 -0.79 -1.71 -1.14
N GLU A 49 -0.48 -0.47 -0.75
CA GLU A 49 0.87 -0.10 -0.33
C GLU A 49 1.28 -0.74 1.00
N GLN A 50 0.35 -0.92 1.95
CA GLN A 50 0.63 -1.65 3.20
C GLN A 50 1.00 -3.12 2.94
N TRP A 51 0.27 -3.79 2.03
CA TRP A 51 0.60 -5.16 1.62
C TRP A 51 1.95 -5.24 0.93
N LYS A 52 2.21 -4.33 -0.02
CA LYS A 52 3.49 -4.24 -0.74
C LYS A 52 4.68 -3.95 0.18
N ALA A 53 4.49 -3.15 1.23
CA ALA A 53 5.51 -2.86 2.23
C ALA A 53 5.64 -3.96 3.30
N SER A 54 4.75 -4.95 3.32
CA SER A 54 4.79 -6.02 4.30
C SER A 54 5.94 -7.00 4.03
N LYS A 55 6.33 -7.75 5.06
CA LYS A 55 7.29 -8.86 4.95
C LYS A 55 6.66 -10.15 4.41
N VAL A 56 5.36 -10.14 4.10
CA VAL A 56 4.66 -11.30 3.56
C VAL A 56 5.14 -11.52 2.12
N PRO A 57 5.49 -12.74 1.70
CA PRO A 57 5.83 -12.99 0.31
C PRO A 57 4.60 -12.76 -0.58
N VAL A 58 4.80 -12.20 -1.77
CA VAL A 58 3.71 -11.87 -2.71
C VAL A 58 2.83 -13.07 -3.08
N THR A 59 3.39 -14.28 -3.06
CA THR A 59 2.66 -15.54 -3.30
C THR A 59 1.70 -15.92 -2.18
N ALA A 60 1.82 -15.29 -1.00
CA ALA A 60 0.95 -15.48 0.15
C ALA A 60 -0.01 -14.30 0.37
N PHE A 61 -0.06 -13.34 -0.57
CA PHE A 61 -1.05 -12.26 -0.48
C PHE A 61 -2.46 -12.83 -0.64
N PRO A 62 -3.43 -12.41 0.19
CA PRO A 62 -4.82 -12.78 0.00
C PRO A 62 -5.32 -12.41 -1.39
N SER A 63 -6.02 -13.32 -2.07
CA SER A 63 -6.52 -13.10 -3.43
C SER A 63 -7.44 -11.88 -3.53
N VAL A 64 -8.24 -11.61 -2.49
CA VAL A 64 -9.11 -10.44 -2.41
C VAL A 64 -8.32 -9.13 -2.42
N VAL A 65 -7.17 -9.09 -1.75
CA VAL A 65 -6.27 -7.93 -1.75
C VAL A 65 -5.68 -7.74 -3.14
N VAL A 66 -5.10 -8.80 -3.72
CA VAL A 66 -4.48 -8.73 -5.06
C VAL A 66 -5.49 -8.25 -6.10
N SER A 67 -6.71 -8.80 -6.07
CA SER A 67 -7.77 -8.47 -7.02
C SER A 67 -8.26 -7.03 -6.85
N ASN A 68 -8.49 -6.58 -5.61
CA ASN A 68 -8.87 -5.18 -5.35
C ASN A 68 -7.75 -4.21 -5.72
N CYS A 69 -6.48 -4.57 -5.51
CA CYS A 69 -5.35 -3.75 -5.91
C CYS A 69 -5.20 -3.63 -7.43
N HIS A 70 -5.47 -4.71 -8.16
CA HIS A 70 -5.55 -4.64 -9.62
C HIS A 70 -6.71 -3.75 -10.08
N ALA A 71 -7.90 -3.93 -9.50
CA ALA A 71 -9.09 -3.15 -9.83
C ALA A 71 -8.92 -1.65 -9.56
N VAL A 72 -8.36 -1.27 -8.40
CA VAL A 72 -8.14 0.15 -8.07
C VAL A 72 -7.06 0.77 -8.95
N LEU A 73 -6.05 0.00 -9.36
CA LEU A 73 -5.03 0.47 -10.30
C LEU A 73 -5.67 0.79 -11.66
N GLU A 74 -6.47 -0.12 -12.20
CA GLU A 74 -7.19 0.08 -13.46
C GLU A 74 -8.09 1.31 -13.42
N ALA A 75 -8.92 1.45 -12.38
CA ALA A 75 -9.78 2.61 -12.18
C ALA A 75 -8.98 3.92 -12.04
N SER A 76 -7.82 3.88 -11.36
CA SER A 76 -6.94 5.04 -11.21
C SER A 76 -6.35 5.48 -12.54
N GLU A 77 -5.91 4.54 -13.38
CA GLU A 77 -5.39 4.84 -14.71
C GLU A 77 -6.48 5.38 -15.64
N PHE A 78 -7.69 4.84 -15.55
CA PHE A 78 -8.84 5.37 -16.28
C PHE A 78 -9.16 6.82 -15.86
N ALA A 79 -9.20 7.11 -14.56
CA ALA A 79 -9.43 8.45 -14.04
C ALA A 79 -8.35 9.45 -14.51
N LYS A 80 -7.07 9.05 -14.48
CA LYS A 80 -5.95 9.87 -15.00
C LYS A 80 -6.12 10.16 -16.49
N ARG A 81 -6.47 9.15 -17.29
CA ARG A 81 -6.70 9.32 -18.74
C ARG A 81 -7.87 10.26 -19.01
N GLN A 82 -8.96 10.14 -18.27
CA GLN A 82 -10.08 11.07 -18.40
C GLN A 82 -9.68 12.51 -18.04
N ALA A 83 -8.96 12.70 -16.94
CA ALA A 83 -8.49 14.02 -16.54
C ALA A 83 -7.59 14.65 -17.61
N ALA A 84 -6.67 13.86 -18.19
CA ALA A 84 -5.83 14.31 -19.30
C ALA A 84 -6.68 14.72 -20.51
N LEU A 85 -7.65 13.90 -20.93
CA LEU A 85 -8.53 14.21 -22.06
C LEU A 85 -9.36 15.48 -21.84
N ARG A 86 -9.90 15.70 -20.64
CA ARG A 86 -10.62 16.93 -20.30
C ARG A 86 -9.70 18.14 -20.36
N ALA A 87 -8.48 18.03 -19.84
CA ALA A 87 -7.47 19.07 -19.93
C ALA A 87 -7.11 19.40 -21.40
N TYR A 88 -6.95 18.38 -22.26
CA TYR A 88 -6.74 18.59 -23.71
C TYR A 88 -7.92 19.28 -24.38
N ARG A 89 -9.15 19.02 -23.93
CA ARG A 89 -10.36 19.67 -24.47
C ARG A 89 -10.61 21.06 -23.88
N GLY A 90 -9.84 21.50 -22.88
CA GLY A 90 -10.07 22.76 -22.18
C GLY A 90 -11.31 22.73 -21.27
N GLU A 91 -11.81 21.54 -20.93
CA GLU A 91 -12.90 21.37 -19.96
C GLU A 91 -12.30 21.43 -18.55
N LYS A 92 -12.83 22.32 -17.70
CA LYS A 92 -12.49 22.44 -16.28
C LYS A 92 -13.61 21.90 -15.42
#